data_AF-A0A0G0QNC6-F1
#
_entry.id   AF-A0A0G0QNC6-F1
#
_cell.length_a   1.000
_cell.length_b   1.000
_cell.length_c   1.000
_cell.angle_alpha   90.00
_cell.angle_beta   90.00
_cell.angle_gamma   90.00
#
_symmetry.space_group_name_H-M   'P 1'
#
loop_
_entity.id
_entity.type
_entity.pdbx_description
1 polymer ?
#
loop_
_entity_poly.entity_id
_entity_poly.type
_entity_poly.pdbx_seq_one_letter_code
_entity_poly.pdbx_strand_id
1 'polypeptide(L)'
;KGESVFVGIYKLFKPAVYWFIASTFLGWALPGIVAASAKVMASVLGLENFKWIAILFLLIIGLILSIGKTVYGMMERLTKTIILVGVPFVFLLAVFLATKTDWSLLFSGLIGRGEGFWFLPQGISIATFLAAFAYSGAGGNLNLTQSIYIKEKGYGMGAYAQKISSLFSKEREEEIILDGTDCAGTEEDISRFKKWWKLISIEHAFVFWFLGILSMVFLMLLSYATTYGIAGNAEGINFVINEGAVIGNMILPSIGVLFLVVVAIMLFQTQLGVIDSTSRIMAENFAIRKLDGQEKGKINLSRIYYSFVWAQIVFGIALFLFNVYEPKTLIVLGAVINAFAMFVHLALVSWLNHKSLPKVFRPGLIRKIIIGVIFVFFGVFSLIVLWDKVF
;
A
#
# COMPACT_ATOMS: atom_id res chain seq x y z
N LYS A 1 -11.00 18.64 -11.45
CA LYS A 1 -12.37 18.12 -11.38
C LYS A 1 -12.81 17.86 -9.94
N GLY A 2 -12.00 17.34 -9.02
CA GLY A 2 -12.46 17.17 -7.62
C GLY A 2 -13.34 15.93 -7.40
N GLU A 3 -13.72 15.23 -8.47
CA GLU A 3 -14.14 13.82 -8.42
C GLU A 3 -12.94 12.89 -8.25
N SER A 4 -13.18 11.70 -7.71
CA SER A 4 -12.16 10.65 -7.64
C SER A 4 -11.86 10.09 -9.02
N VAL A 5 -10.72 9.40 -9.14
CA VAL A 5 -10.32 8.77 -10.40
C VAL A 5 -11.33 7.70 -10.84
N PHE A 6 -12.03 7.07 -9.88
CA PHE A 6 -13.03 6.04 -10.14
C PHE A 6 -14.27 6.60 -10.83
N VAL A 7 -14.77 7.77 -10.41
CA VAL A 7 -15.89 8.45 -11.07
C VAL A 7 -15.51 8.81 -12.51
N GLY A 8 -14.34 9.41 -12.70
CA GLY A 8 -13.86 9.77 -14.04
C GLY A 8 -13.72 8.57 -14.97
N ILE A 9 -13.19 7.44 -14.48
CA ILE A 9 -13.07 6.20 -15.27
C ILE A 9 -14.45 5.60 -15.55
N TYR A 10 -15.38 5.62 -14.59
CA TYR A 10 -16.74 5.09 -14.82
C TYR A 10 -17.45 5.78 -15.98
N LYS A 11 -17.31 7.12 -16.08
CA LYS A 11 -17.85 7.91 -17.20
C LYS A 11 -17.29 7.49 -18.57
N LEU A 12 -16.07 6.95 -18.60
CA LEU A 12 -15.43 6.46 -19.83
C LEU A 12 -15.71 4.98 -20.11
N PHE A 13 -15.71 4.16 -19.07
CA PHE A 13 -15.86 2.71 -19.16
C PHE A 13 -16.57 2.17 -17.91
N LYS A 14 -17.90 2.09 -17.99
CA LYS A 14 -18.76 1.66 -16.88
C LYS A 14 -18.34 0.34 -16.21
N PRO A 15 -17.91 -0.72 -16.93
CA PRO A 15 -17.52 -1.98 -16.30
C PRO A 15 -16.30 -1.89 -15.36
N ALA A 16 -15.52 -0.80 -15.42
CA ALA A 16 -14.34 -0.63 -14.57
C ALA A 16 -14.63 -0.72 -13.08
N VAL A 17 -15.84 -0.33 -12.62
CA VAL A 17 -16.20 -0.42 -11.20
C VAL A 17 -16.15 -1.84 -10.66
N TYR A 18 -16.58 -2.83 -11.45
CA TYR A 18 -16.51 -4.24 -11.07
C TYR A 18 -15.06 -4.72 -11.02
N TRP A 19 -14.26 -4.29 -11.99
CA TRP A 19 -12.83 -4.56 -12.00
C TRP A 19 -12.15 -4.01 -10.74
N PHE A 20 -12.39 -2.74 -10.39
CA PHE A 20 -11.78 -2.13 -9.21
C PHE A 20 -12.23 -2.78 -7.91
N ILE A 21 -13.49 -3.21 -7.80
CA ILE A 21 -13.94 -3.96 -6.62
C ILE A 21 -13.23 -5.32 -6.54
N ALA A 22 -13.30 -6.11 -7.61
CA ALA A 22 -12.76 -7.47 -7.63
C ALA A 22 -11.23 -7.49 -7.47
N SER A 23 -10.52 -6.68 -8.25
CA SER A 23 -9.05 -6.62 -8.20
C SER A 23 -8.51 -6.07 -6.88
N THR A 24 -9.22 -5.13 -6.24
CA THR A 24 -8.86 -4.64 -4.91
C THR A 24 -9.08 -5.72 -3.85
N PHE A 25 -10.23 -6.40 -3.87
CA PHE A 25 -10.52 -7.46 -2.91
C PHE A 25 -9.53 -8.61 -3.06
N LEU A 26 -9.35 -9.16 -4.27
CA LEU A 26 -8.45 -10.28 -4.51
C LEU A 26 -6.98 -9.94 -4.22
N GLY A 27 -6.56 -8.71 -4.52
CA GLY A 27 -5.18 -8.27 -4.30
C GLY A 27 -4.82 -8.02 -2.83
N TRP A 28 -5.79 -7.63 -1.98
CA TRP A 28 -5.49 -7.15 -0.62
C TRP A 28 -6.25 -7.86 0.51
N ALA A 29 -7.27 -8.67 0.21
CA ALA A 29 -7.95 -9.47 1.24
C ALA A 29 -7.06 -10.62 1.77
N LEU A 30 -5.96 -10.95 1.08
CA LEU A 30 -4.97 -11.91 1.54
C LEU A 30 -4.23 -11.36 2.77
N PRO A 31 -4.38 -11.97 3.96
CA PRO A 31 -3.95 -11.38 5.24
C PRO A 31 -2.46 -11.62 5.53
N GLY A 32 -1.58 -11.50 4.53
CA GLY A 32 -0.16 -11.82 4.67
C GLY A 32 0.62 -10.88 5.59
N ILE A 33 0.32 -9.58 5.55
CA ILE A 33 1.01 -8.57 6.38
C ILE A 33 0.63 -8.75 7.86
N VAL A 34 -0.65 -8.98 8.16
CA VAL A 34 -1.09 -9.27 9.54
C VAL A 34 -0.60 -10.64 10.02
N ALA A 35 -0.48 -11.64 9.15
CA ALA A 35 0.15 -12.92 9.48
C ALA A 35 1.62 -12.72 9.86
N ALA A 36 2.38 -11.89 9.12
CA ALA A 36 3.75 -11.53 9.46
C ALA A 36 3.83 -10.80 10.82
N SER A 37 2.97 -9.80 11.03
CA SER A 37 2.87 -9.08 12.30
C SER A 37 2.60 -10.02 13.48
N ALA A 38 1.62 -10.90 13.34
CA ALA A 38 1.25 -11.87 14.35
C ALA A 38 2.36 -12.88 14.64
N LYS A 39 3.09 -13.33 13.60
CA LYS A 39 4.22 -14.25 13.77
C LYS A 39 5.36 -13.61 14.55
N VAL A 40 5.68 -12.35 14.27
CA VAL A 40 6.69 -11.58 15.03
C VAL A 40 6.21 -11.34 16.48
N MET A 41 4.93 -11.01 16.68
CA MET A 41 4.39 -10.86 18.04
C MET A 41 4.39 -12.18 18.82
N ALA A 42 4.05 -13.29 18.16
CA ALA A 42 4.05 -14.61 18.78
C ALA A 42 5.45 -15.00 19.27
N SER A 43 6.50 -14.71 18.51
CA SER A 43 7.88 -14.97 18.96
C SER A 43 8.26 -14.13 20.19
N VAL A 44 7.78 -12.88 20.30
CA VAL A 44 7.98 -12.05 21.50
C VAL A 44 7.26 -12.64 22.72
N LEU A 45 6.07 -13.21 22.51
CA LEU A 45 5.26 -13.82 23.57
C LEU A 45 5.67 -15.27 23.90
N GLY A 46 6.63 -15.86 23.19
CA GLY A 46 7.04 -17.25 23.35
C GLY A 46 5.99 -18.27 22.87
N LEU A 47 5.14 -17.88 21.91
CA LEU A 47 4.06 -18.71 21.38
C LEU A 47 4.43 -19.29 20.01
N GLU A 48 4.34 -20.61 19.86
CA GLU A 48 4.64 -21.29 18.58
C GLU A 48 3.55 -21.04 17.53
N ASN A 49 2.27 -21.07 17.93
CA ASN A 49 1.15 -20.94 17.01
C ASN A 49 0.62 -19.50 16.96
N PHE A 50 1.05 -18.76 15.93
CA PHE A 50 0.63 -17.37 15.72
C PHE A 50 -0.74 -17.20 15.06
N LYS A 51 -1.40 -18.28 14.59
CA LYS A 51 -2.69 -18.23 13.88
C LYS A 51 -3.76 -17.49 14.66
N TRP A 52 -3.87 -17.77 15.96
CA TRP A 52 -4.89 -17.16 16.82
C TRP A 52 -4.61 -15.68 17.09
N ILE A 53 -3.34 -15.29 17.19
CA ILE A 53 -2.94 -13.88 17.27
C ILE A 53 -3.29 -13.16 15.97
N ALA A 54 -3.08 -13.80 14.81
CA ALA A 54 -3.42 -13.22 13.52
C ALA A 54 -4.94 -12.99 13.36
N ILE A 55 -5.76 -13.94 13.82
CA ILE A 55 -7.22 -13.79 13.89
C ILE A 55 -7.60 -12.64 14.83
N LEU A 56 -7.01 -12.60 16.03
CA LEU A 56 -7.25 -11.54 17.00
C LEU A 56 -6.90 -10.16 16.42
N PHE A 57 -5.77 -10.05 15.71
CA PHE A 57 -5.35 -8.81 15.06
C PHE A 57 -6.34 -8.35 13.99
N LEU A 58 -6.85 -9.26 13.15
CA LEU A 58 -7.89 -8.94 12.18
C LEU A 58 -9.17 -8.42 12.86
N LEU A 59 -9.59 -9.04 13.96
CA LEU A 59 -10.75 -8.60 14.73
C LEU A 59 -10.52 -7.21 15.36
N ILE A 60 -9.34 -6.97 15.94
CA ILE A 60 -8.97 -5.67 16.49
C ILE A 60 -9.00 -4.60 15.39
N ILE A 61 -8.46 -4.88 14.20
CA ILE A 61 -8.53 -3.97 13.05
C ILE A 61 -9.99 -3.64 12.70
N GLY A 62 -10.85 -4.66 12.60
CA GLY A 62 -12.28 -4.46 12.34
C GLY A 62 -12.98 -3.60 13.37
N LEU A 63 -12.67 -3.81 14.64
CA LEU A 63 -13.20 -3.00 15.74
C LEU A 63 -12.69 -1.55 15.67
N ILE A 64 -11.39 -1.33 15.48
CA ILE A 64 -10.81 0.01 15.36
C ILE A 64 -11.47 0.79 14.21
N LEU A 65 -11.62 0.17 13.04
CA LEU A 65 -12.25 0.80 11.87
C LEU A 65 -13.76 1.00 12.03
N SER A 66 -14.44 0.16 12.82
CA SER A 66 -15.90 0.25 13.05
C SER A 66 -16.28 1.27 14.14
N ILE A 67 -15.41 1.51 15.12
CA ILE A 67 -15.69 2.39 16.28
C ILE A 67 -15.35 3.86 15.98
N GLY A 68 -14.40 4.11 15.07
CA GLY A 68 -13.84 5.44 14.86
C GLY A 68 -14.82 6.46 14.28
N LYS A 69 -15.40 7.33 15.12
CA LYS A 69 -16.12 8.55 14.65
C LYS A 69 -15.24 9.45 13.76
N THR A 70 -13.92 9.28 13.81
CA THR A 70 -12.92 9.95 12.98
C THR A 70 -11.77 8.99 12.63
N VAL A 71 -12.07 7.86 11.96
CA VAL A 71 -11.05 6.87 11.51
C VAL A 71 -9.83 7.58 10.89
N TYR A 72 -10.04 8.55 10.02
CA TYR A 72 -8.97 9.27 9.32
C TYR A 72 -7.97 9.98 10.25
N GLY A 73 -8.45 10.79 11.20
CA GLY A 73 -7.57 11.60 12.07
C GLY A 73 -6.79 10.76 13.08
N MET A 74 -7.43 9.70 13.60
CA MET A 74 -6.75 8.71 14.44
C MET A 74 -5.68 7.96 13.65
N MET A 75 -6.01 7.53 12.42
CA MET A 75 -5.08 6.84 11.52
C MET A 75 -3.87 7.68 11.17
N GLU A 76 -4.08 8.96 10.86
CA GLU A 76 -3.01 9.88 10.54
C GLU A 76 -2.08 10.07 11.74
N ARG A 77 -2.63 10.25 12.96
CA ARG A 77 -1.82 10.42 14.18
C ARG A 77 -1.01 9.16 14.49
N LEU A 78 -1.66 7.99 14.46
CA LEU A 78 -1.00 6.70 14.71
C LEU A 78 0.14 6.47 13.71
N THR A 79 -0.12 6.67 12.42
CA THR A 79 0.86 6.50 11.34
C THR A 79 2.04 7.46 11.50
N LYS A 80 1.77 8.75 11.78
CA LYS A 80 2.83 9.74 12.03
C LYS A 80 3.70 9.37 13.22
N THR A 81 3.11 8.96 14.33
CA THR A 81 3.86 8.55 15.52
C THR A 81 4.74 7.33 15.23
N ILE A 82 4.20 6.30 14.57
CA ILE A 82 4.95 5.09 14.22
C ILE A 82 6.10 5.42 13.28
N ILE A 83 5.90 6.27 12.28
CA ILE A 83 6.97 6.67 11.36
C ILE A 83 8.05 7.49 12.09
N LEU A 84 7.65 8.48 12.89
CA LEU A 84 8.58 9.38 13.57
C LEU A 84 9.40 8.69 14.67
N VAL A 85 8.92 7.57 15.22
CA VAL A 85 9.63 6.81 16.26
C VAL A 85 10.31 5.58 15.67
N GLY A 86 9.56 4.77 14.92
CA GLY A 86 10.01 3.48 14.40
C GLY A 86 11.09 3.59 13.34
N VAL A 87 10.95 4.51 12.38
CA VAL A 87 11.94 4.67 11.29
C VAL A 87 13.30 5.12 11.85
N PRO A 88 13.39 6.19 12.67
CA PRO A 88 14.68 6.55 13.29
C PRO A 88 15.26 5.45 14.16
N PHE A 89 14.43 4.72 14.90
CA PHE A 89 14.89 3.60 15.72
C PHE A 89 15.57 2.51 14.89
N VAL A 90 14.93 2.07 13.80
CA VAL A 90 15.52 1.08 12.87
C VAL A 90 16.79 1.65 12.21
N PHE A 91 16.82 2.93 11.89
CA PHE A 91 17.99 3.55 11.24
C PHE A 91 19.19 3.59 12.17
N LEU A 92 18.98 3.93 13.44
CA LEU A 92 20.01 3.92 14.46
C LEU A 92 20.58 2.51 14.65
N LEU A 93 19.72 1.48 14.67
CA LEU A 93 20.18 0.09 14.72
C LEU A 93 21.03 -0.28 13.50
N ALA A 94 20.57 0.06 12.30
CA ALA A 94 21.31 -0.22 11.07
C ALA A 94 22.70 0.43 11.07
N VAL A 95 22.80 1.70 11.46
CA VAL A 95 24.08 2.44 11.52
C VAL A 95 24.99 1.87 12.61
N PHE A 96 24.42 1.51 13.76
CA PHE A 96 25.19 1.00 14.89
C PHE A 96 25.76 -0.39 14.64
N LEU A 97 24.99 -1.26 13.98
CA LEU A 97 25.36 -2.66 13.73
C LEU A 97 26.15 -2.84 12.44
N ALA A 98 25.99 -1.96 11.46
CA ALA A 98 26.73 -2.06 10.21
C ALA A 98 28.21 -1.69 10.36
N THR A 99 29.07 -2.52 9.80
CA THR A 99 30.51 -2.29 9.69
C THR A 99 30.85 -1.47 8.43
N LYS A 100 32.09 -0.96 8.36
CA LYS A 100 32.59 -0.27 7.15
C LYS A 100 32.50 -1.14 5.89
N THR A 101 32.70 -2.46 6.04
CA THR A 101 32.60 -3.43 4.95
C THR A 101 31.16 -3.53 4.45
N ASP A 102 30.19 -3.59 5.37
CA ASP A 102 28.77 -3.68 5.01
C ASP A 102 28.31 -2.46 4.21
N TRP A 103 28.77 -1.26 4.58
CA TRP A 103 28.52 -0.06 3.80
C TRP A 103 29.13 -0.13 2.39
N SER A 104 30.35 -0.64 2.26
CA SER A 104 30.99 -0.82 0.95
C SER A 104 30.23 -1.82 0.06
N LEU A 105 29.75 -2.91 0.65
CA LEU A 105 28.94 -3.91 -0.03
C LEU A 105 27.56 -3.36 -0.40
N LEU A 106 26.94 -2.57 0.45
CA LEU A 106 25.69 -1.86 0.15
C LEU A 106 25.84 -0.94 -1.06
N PHE A 107 26.89 -0.09 -1.09
CA PHE A 107 27.14 0.78 -2.24
C PHE A 107 27.41 -0.01 -3.53
N SER A 108 28.09 -1.15 -3.42
CA SER A 108 28.28 -2.08 -4.55
C SER A 108 26.95 -2.68 -5.01
N GLY A 109 26.09 -3.09 -4.08
CA GLY A 109 24.76 -3.63 -4.37
C GLY A 109 23.84 -2.60 -5.03
N LEU A 110 23.91 -1.33 -4.66
CA LEU A 110 23.11 -0.25 -5.26
C LEU A 110 23.40 -0.03 -6.74
N ILE A 111 24.61 -0.32 -7.20
CA ILE A 111 24.97 -0.30 -8.63
C ILE A 111 24.78 -1.67 -9.31
N GLY A 112 24.17 -2.64 -8.61
CA GLY A 112 23.88 -3.97 -9.12
C GLY A 112 25.04 -4.95 -9.03
N ARG A 113 26.08 -4.70 -8.23
CA ARG A 113 27.22 -5.63 -8.07
C ARG A 113 27.10 -6.42 -6.78
N GLY A 114 26.81 -7.72 -6.89
CA GLY A 114 26.79 -8.66 -5.77
C GLY A 114 28.02 -9.57 -5.73
N GLU A 115 28.01 -10.54 -4.81
CA GLU A 115 29.06 -11.56 -4.68
C GLU A 115 29.01 -12.54 -5.85
N GLY A 116 29.81 -12.29 -6.89
CA GLY A 116 29.93 -13.18 -8.06
C GLY A 116 28.83 -13.02 -9.10
N PHE A 117 28.00 -11.98 -9.03
CA PHE A 117 26.94 -11.71 -10.02
C PHE A 117 26.72 -10.21 -10.26
N TRP A 118 26.07 -9.92 -11.39
CA TRP A 118 25.55 -8.59 -11.72
C TRP A 118 24.01 -8.63 -11.78
N PHE A 119 23.37 -7.64 -11.18
CA PHE A 119 21.93 -7.43 -11.02
C PHE A 119 21.19 -8.52 -10.24
N LEU A 120 21.05 -9.72 -10.81
CA LEU A 120 20.26 -10.81 -10.23
C LEU A 120 21.15 -12.03 -9.94
N PRO A 121 21.15 -12.55 -8.70
CA PRO A 121 21.89 -13.77 -8.38
C PRO A 121 21.21 -14.99 -9.02
N GLN A 122 22.02 -16.00 -9.33
CA GLN A 122 21.51 -17.29 -9.79
C GLN A 122 20.62 -17.93 -8.70
N GLY A 123 19.46 -18.46 -9.10
CA GLY A 123 18.52 -19.12 -8.19
C GLY A 123 17.54 -18.18 -7.47
N ILE A 124 17.53 -16.88 -7.77
CA ILE A 124 16.51 -15.97 -7.24
C ILE A 124 15.11 -16.38 -7.74
N SER A 125 14.14 -16.43 -6.83
CA SER A 125 12.74 -16.59 -7.21
C SER A 125 12.26 -15.34 -7.95
N ILE A 126 12.07 -15.46 -9.25
CA ILE A 126 11.57 -14.37 -10.12
C ILE A 126 10.25 -13.82 -9.58
N ALA A 127 9.34 -14.71 -9.16
CA ALA A 127 8.06 -14.31 -8.56
C ALA A 127 8.24 -13.49 -7.27
N THR A 128 9.17 -13.87 -6.39
CA THR A 128 9.45 -13.13 -5.14
C THR A 128 10.09 -11.77 -5.44
N PHE A 129 11.06 -11.72 -6.36
CA PHE A 129 11.72 -10.48 -6.77
C PHE A 129 10.71 -9.49 -7.36
N LEU A 130 9.87 -9.96 -8.28
CA LEU A 130 8.89 -9.10 -8.94
C LEU A 130 7.71 -8.74 -8.01
N ALA A 131 7.35 -9.60 -7.07
CA ALA A 131 6.43 -9.26 -5.98
C ALA A 131 7.00 -8.12 -5.11
N ALA A 132 8.28 -8.20 -4.73
CA ALA A 132 8.95 -7.13 -4.01
C ALA A 132 8.98 -5.82 -4.81
N PHE A 133 9.19 -5.90 -6.13
CA PHE A 133 9.11 -4.73 -7.01
C PHE A 133 7.70 -4.13 -7.07
N ALA A 134 6.66 -4.96 -7.17
CA ALA A 134 5.26 -4.48 -7.18
C ALA A 134 4.87 -3.81 -5.84
N TYR A 135 5.47 -4.23 -4.74
CA TYR A 135 5.23 -3.73 -3.38
C TYR A 135 6.31 -2.76 -2.86
N SER A 136 7.28 -2.35 -3.68
CA SER A 136 8.26 -1.31 -3.30
C SER A 136 7.63 0.09 -3.17
N GLY A 137 6.33 0.22 -3.45
CA GLY A 137 5.49 1.37 -3.19
C GLY A 137 4.08 0.91 -2.81
N ALA A 138 3.07 1.79 -2.98
CA ALA A 138 1.69 1.36 -2.82
C ALA A 138 1.29 0.46 -4.01
N GLY A 139 1.29 -0.86 -3.82
CA GLY A 139 0.94 -1.80 -4.89
C GLY A 139 -0.53 -1.73 -5.30
N GLY A 140 -0.83 -2.12 -6.55
CA GLY A 140 -2.20 -2.27 -7.02
C GLY A 140 -3.02 -0.98 -6.96
N ASN A 141 -4.32 -1.15 -6.71
CA ASN A 141 -5.27 -0.03 -6.68
C ASN A 141 -5.06 0.93 -5.50
N LEU A 142 -4.18 0.62 -4.53
CA LEU A 142 -3.92 1.54 -3.40
C LEU A 142 -3.40 2.91 -3.87
N ASN A 143 -2.68 2.96 -5.00
CA ASN A 143 -2.25 4.22 -5.63
C ASN A 143 -3.44 5.14 -5.95
N LEU A 144 -4.58 4.57 -6.32
CA LEU A 144 -5.77 5.31 -6.72
C LEU A 144 -6.52 5.91 -5.53
N THR A 145 -6.32 5.36 -4.32
CA THR A 145 -6.84 5.92 -3.06
C THR A 145 -6.37 7.35 -2.83
N GLN A 146 -5.22 7.74 -3.40
CA GLN A 146 -4.75 9.13 -3.31
C GLN A 146 -5.79 10.13 -3.85
N SER A 147 -6.57 9.75 -4.88
CA SER A 147 -7.65 10.61 -5.38
C SER A 147 -8.77 10.83 -4.35
N ILE A 148 -9.05 9.81 -3.53
CA ILE A 148 -9.99 9.88 -2.41
C ILE A 148 -9.45 10.79 -1.31
N TYR A 149 -8.18 10.63 -0.92
CA TYR A 149 -7.58 11.46 0.12
C TYR A 149 -7.43 12.93 -0.27
N ILE A 150 -7.11 13.22 -1.53
CA ILE A 150 -7.10 14.59 -2.07
C ILE A 150 -8.50 15.22 -1.94
N LYS A 151 -9.56 14.45 -2.25
CA LYS A 151 -10.96 14.87 -2.09
C LYS A 151 -11.31 15.11 -0.62
N GLU A 152 -10.96 14.20 0.28
CA GLU A 152 -11.22 14.35 1.73
C GLU A 152 -10.51 15.54 2.36
N LYS A 153 -9.24 15.78 1.99
CA LYS A 153 -8.47 16.94 2.46
C LYS A 153 -8.95 18.26 1.85
N GLY A 154 -9.76 18.22 0.79
CA GLY A 154 -10.23 19.41 0.09
C GLY A 154 -9.14 20.11 -0.71
N TYR A 155 -8.15 19.38 -1.22
CA TYR A 155 -7.07 19.99 -2.01
C TYR A 155 -7.54 20.35 -3.42
N GLY A 156 -7.22 21.57 -3.85
CA GLY A 156 -7.61 22.09 -5.17
C GLY A 156 -9.12 22.00 -5.38
N MET A 157 -9.54 21.42 -6.50
CA MET A 157 -10.98 21.22 -6.78
C MET A 157 -11.68 20.26 -5.83
N GLY A 158 -10.94 19.51 -4.99
CA GLY A 158 -11.52 18.71 -3.91
C GLY A 158 -12.21 19.56 -2.84
N ALA A 159 -11.92 20.85 -2.74
CA ALA A 159 -12.59 21.77 -1.82
C ALA A 159 -14.11 21.89 -2.07
N TYR A 160 -14.53 21.66 -3.33
CA TYR A 160 -15.93 21.72 -3.76
C TYR A 160 -16.61 20.34 -3.77
N ALA A 161 -15.85 19.29 -3.47
CA ALA A 161 -16.35 17.92 -3.47
C ALA A 161 -16.90 17.54 -2.10
N GLN A 162 -17.94 16.72 -2.08
CA GLN A 162 -18.47 16.20 -0.82
C GLN A 162 -17.45 15.26 -0.17
N LYS A 163 -17.08 15.56 1.07
CA LYS A 163 -16.07 14.77 1.79
C LYS A 163 -16.66 13.43 2.20
N ILE A 164 -15.91 12.37 1.95
CA ILE A 164 -16.20 11.01 2.41
C ILE A 164 -16.13 10.92 3.95
N SER A 165 -15.59 11.92 4.66
CA SER A 165 -15.69 12.01 6.12
C SER A 165 -17.13 12.05 6.66
N SER A 166 -18.14 12.28 5.80
CA SER A 166 -19.56 12.11 6.16
C SER A 166 -19.97 10.64 6.33
N LEU A 167 -19.08 9.68 6.04
CA LEU A 167 -19.19 8.24 6.34
C LEU A 167 -19.55 7.92 7.81
N PHE A 168 -19.40 8.84 8.77
CA PHE A 168 -19.71 8.57 10.17
C PHE A 168 -20.87 9.43 10.68
N SER A 169 -21.59 10.10 9.78
CA SER A 169 -22.81 10.82 10.10
C SER A 169 -23.91 9.87 10.57
N LYS A 170 -24.70 10.30 11.55
CA LYS A 170 -25.79 9.50 12.14
C LYS A 170 -26.98 9.33 11.20
N GLU A 171 -27.01 10.04 10.08
CA GLU A 171 -28.13 9.99 9.13
C GLU A 171 -28.02 8.76 8.22
N ARG A 172 -29.13 8.02 8.12
CA ARG A 172 -29.13 6.70 7.46
C ARG A 172 -29.06 6.76 5.94
N GLU A 173 -29.24 7.92 5.33
CA GLU A 173 -29.13 8.16 3.89
C GLU A 173 -28.80 9.64 3.63
N GLU A 174 -27.55 9.93 3.27
CA GLU A 174 -27.16 11.27 2.83
C GLU A 174 -27.24 11.36 1.31
N GLU A 175 -27.62 12.54 0.81
CA GLU A 175 -27.44 12.86 -0.60
C GLU A 175 -25.94 12.99 -0.84
N ILE A 176 -25.40 12.13 -1.71
CA ILE A 176 -24.00 12.17 -2.11
C ILE A 176 -23.84 12.80 -3.48
N ILE A 177 -22.87 13.70 -3.63
CA ILE A 177 -22.42 14.26 -4.90
C ILE A 177 -21.13 13.55 -5.31
N LEU A 178 -21.22 12.72 -6.34
CA LEU A 178 -20.08 11.98 -6.88
C LEU A 178 -19.28 12.83 -7.87
N ASP A 179 -19.98 13.70 -8.59
CA ASP A 179 -19.43 14.53 -9.65
C ASP A 179 -18.52 15.64 -9.13
N GLY A 180 -17.56 15.98 -9.98
CA GLY A 180 -16.55 16.98 -9.68
C GLY A 180 -16.84 18.31 -10.36
N THR A 181 -16.41 19.41 -9.74
CA THR A 181 -16.41 20.74 -10.33
C THR A 181 -15.20 20.95 -11.25
N ASP A 182 -15.47 21.42 -12.47
CA ASP A 182 -14.41 21.85 -13.39
C ASP A 182 -13.79 23.18 -12.93
N CYS A 183 -12.49 23.33 -13.19
CA CYS A 183 -11.78 24.58 -12.95
C CYS A 183 -12.11 25.55 -14.10
N ALA A 184 -12.42 26.81 -13.78
CA ALA A 184 -12.77 27.85 -14.76
C ALA A 184 -11.67 28.05 -15.84
N GLY A 185 -10.43 27.66 -15.55
CA GLY A 185 -9.36 27.62 -16.55
C GLY A 185 -8.81 28.99 -16.91
N THR A 186 -8.98 29.99 -16.03
CA THR A 186 -8.35 31.30 -16.18
C THR A 186 -6.82 31.18 -16.14
N GLU A 187 -6.09 32.16 -16.67
CA GLU A 187 -4.62 32.16 -16.61
C GLU A 187 -4.10 32.10 -15.16
N GLU A 188 -4.80 32.79 -14.25
CA GLU A 188 -4.49 32.77 -12.83
C GLU A 188 -4.68 31.36 -12.23
N ASP A 189 -5.79 30.69 -12.53
CA ASP A 189 -6.05 29.32 -12.06
C ASP A 189 -5.03 28.32 -12.59
N ILE A 190 -4.66 28.45 -13.87
CA ILE A 190 -3.62 27.63 -14.50
C ILE A 190 -2.27 27.85 -13.80
N SER A 191 -1.92 29.09 -13.49
CA SER A 191 -0.69 29.43 -12.77
C SER A 191 -0.69 28.84 -11.36
N ARG A 192 -1.80 28.97 -10.63
CA ARG A 192 -1.99 28.38 -9.29
C ARG A 192 -1.87 26.85 -9.33
N PHE A 193 -2.52 26.19 -10.29
CA PHE A 193 -2.42 24.75 -10.46
C PHE A 193 -0.98 24.30 -10.74
N LYS A 194 -0.26 24.96 -11.65
CA LYS A 194 1.14 24.61 -11.97
C LYS A 194 2.05 24.74 -10.76
N LYS A 195 1.87 25.80 -9.96
CA LYS A 195 2.60 26.00 -8.69
C LYS A 195 2.29 24.87 -7.71
N TRP A 196 1.02 24.58 -7.47
CA TRP A 196 0.58 23.48 -6.59
C TRP A 196 1.11 22.13 -7.06
N TRP A 197 1.03 21.83 -8.35
CA TRP A 197 1.51 20.57 -8.94
C TRP A 197 3.02 20.39 -8.77
N LYS A 198 3.80 21.47 -8.92
CA LYS A 198 5.23 21.47 -8.64
C LYS A 198 5.50 21.15 -7.16
N LEU A 199 4.81 21.83 -6.25
CA LEU A 199 4.97 21.63 -4.81
C LEU A 199 4.63 20.20 -4.39
N ILE A 200 3.49 19.66 -4.82
CA ILE A 200 3.08 18.28 -4.54
C ILE A 200 4.05 17.27 -5.12
N SER A 201 4.59 17.53 -6.31
CA SER A 201 5.60 16.64 -6.92
C SER A 201 6.90 16.63 -6.11
N ILE A 202 7.33 17.79 -5.59
CA ILE A 202 8.50 17.91 -4.72
C ILE A 202 8.24 17.20 -3.40
N GLU A 203 7.09 17.43 -2.77
CA GLU A 203 6.69 16.77 -1.52
C GLU A 203 6.68 15.24 -1.70
N HIS A 204 6.06 14.72 -2.76
CA HIS A 204 6.08 13.27 -3.03
C HIS A 204 7.49 12.74 -3.31
N ALA A 205 8.33 13.50 -4.02
CA ALA A 205 9.71 13.09 -4.28
C ALA A 205 10.53 12.98 -2.98
N PHE A 206 10.33 13.89 -2.02
CA PHE A 206 11.05 13.85 -0.75
C PHE A 206 10.42 12.89 0.27
N VAL A 207 9.12 13.04 0.53
CA VAL A 207 8.42 12.32 1.61
C VAL A 207 8.14 10.87 1.26
N PHE A 208 7.76 10.58 0.00
CA PHE A 208 7.43 9.22 -0.41
C PHE A 208 8.63 8.53 -1.05
N TRP A 209 9.20 9.10 -2.11
CA TRP A 209 10.25 8.44 -2.88
C TRP A 209 11.60 8.40 -2.15
N PHE A 210 12.11 9.55 -1.69
CA PHE A 210 13.42 9.62 -1.05
C PHE A 210 13.43 8.93 0.32
N LEU A 211 12.49 9.25 1.22
CA LEU A 211 12.41 8.56 2.52
C LEU A 211 12.08 7.08 2.37
N GLY A 212 11.29 6.69 1.37
CA GLY A 212 11.00 5.29 1.07
C GLY A 212 12.25 4.52 0.63
N ILE A 213 13.03 5.07 -0.31
CA ILE A 213 14.32 4.50 -0.73
C ILE A 213 15.29 4.44 0.45
N LEU A 214 15.42 5.53 1.20
CA LEU A 214 16.30 5.57 2.37
C LEU A 214 15.91 4.47 3.37
N SER A 215 14.62 4.30 3.63
CA SER A 215 14.13 3.26 4.53
C SER A 215 14.43 1.85 4.03
N MET A 216 14.19 1.58 2.74
CA MET A 216 14.54 0.29 2.14
C MET A 216 16.04 0.00 2.21
N VAL A 217 16.88 1.00 1.94
CA VAL A 217 18.35 0.88 2.01
C VAL A 217 18.82 0.53 3.42
N PHE A 218 18.28 1.20 4.44
CA PHE A 218 18.64 0.93 5.83
C PHE A 218 18.11 -0.42 6.33
N LEU A 219 16.91 -0.83 5.90
CA LEU A 219 16.38 -2.16 6.19
C LEU A 219 17.21 -3.27 5.53
N MET A 220 17.63 -3.08 4.27
CA MET A 220 18.53 -4.01 3.59
C MET A 220 19.89 -4.10 4.29
N LEU A 221 20.46 -2.96 4.70
CA LEU A 221 21.72 -2.91 5.42
C LEU A 221 21.62 -3.61 6.78
N LEU A 222 20.56 -3.34 7.55
CA LEU A 222 20.33 -3.97 8.84
C LEU A 222 20.18 -5.49 8.70
N SER A 223 19.37 -5.94 7.75
CA SER A 223 19.20 -7.37 7.46
C SER A 223 20.51 -8.02 7.05
N TYR A 224 21.30 -7.37 6.20
CA TYR A 224 22.61 -7.87 5.80
C TYR A 224 23.57 -7.98 6.99
N ALA A 225 23.75 -6.91 7.75
CA ALA A 225 24.69 -6.84 8.88
C ALA A 225 24.36 -7.81 10.03
N THR A 226 23.09 -8.23 10.14
CA THR A 226 22.63 -9.08 11.25
C THR A 226 22.42 -10.54 10.84
N THR A 227 21.85 -10.79 9.66
CA THR A 227 21.29 -12.10 9.31
C THR A 227 21.81 -12.70 8.01
N TYR A 228 22.65 -11.99 7.25
CA TYR A 228 23.28 -12.56 6.06
C TYR A 228 24.11 -13.80 6.41
N GLY A 229 23.98 -14.88 5.63
CA GLY A 229 24.71 -16.13 5.83
C GLY A 229 24.22 -17.03 6.97
N ILE A 230 23.24 -16.60 7.78
CA ILE A 230 22.69 -17.43 8.86
C ILE A 230 21.66 -18.44 8.30
N ALA A 231 21.79 -19.71 8.70
CA ALA A 231 20.85 -20.76 8.34
C ALA A 231 19.44 -20.51 8.89
N GLY A 232 18.40 -20.92 8.16
CA GLY A 232 17.00 -20.76 8.59
C GLY A 232 16.34 -19.43 8.17
N ASN A 233 17.02 -18.57 7.42
CA ASN A 233 16.50 -17.30 6.91
C ASN A 233 15.77 -17.38 5.56
N ALA A 234 15.77 -18.55 4.89
CA ALA A 234 15.19 -18.71 3.55
C ALA A 234 13.65 -18.57 3.53
N GLU A 235 12.99 -18.77 4.68
CA GLU A 235 11.53 -18.84 4.81
C GLU A 235 10.91 -17.61 5.49
N GLY A 236 10.10 -16.89 4.72
CA GLY A 236 9.22 -15.82 5.19
C GLY A 236 9.83 -14.79 6.12
N ILE A 237 9.09 -14.43 7.17
CA ILE A 237 9.48 -13.35 8.12
C ILE A 237 10.47 -13.82 9.19
N ASN A 238 10.97 -15.07 9.12
CA ASN A 238 11.86 -15.64 10.13
C ASN A 238 13.19 -14.88 10.24
N PHE A 239 13.68 -14.33 9.12
CA PHE A 239 14.90 -13.52 9.15
C PHE A 239 14.75 -12.31 10.08
N VAL A 240 13.57 -11.68 10.15
CA VAL A 240 13.33 -10.55 11.06
C VAL A 240 13.30 -10.98 12.52
N ILE A 241 12.78 -12.19 12.80
CA ILE A 241 12.80 -12.76 14.16
C ILE A 241 14.24 -13.05 14.59
N ASN A 242 15.04 -13.63 13.70
CA ASN A 242 16.46 -13.88 13.92
C ASN A 242 17.25 -12.59 14.06
N GLU A 243 16.91 -11.56 13.29
CA GLU A 243 17.48 -10.22 13.41
C GLU A 243 17.26 -9.66 14.82
N GLY A 244 16.06 -9.78 15.38
CA GLY A 244 15.79 -9.43 16.77
C GLY A 244 16.65 -10.19 17.79
N ALA A 245 16.87 -11.49 17.56
CA ALA A 245 17.75 -12.29 18.42
C ALA A 245 19.22 -11.84 18.33
N VAL A 246 19.72 -11.58 17.12
CA VAL A 246 21.09 -11.08 16.89
C VAL A 246 21.28 -9.70 17.51
N ILE A 247 20.34 -8.77 17.31
CA ILE A 247 20.34 -7.45 17.96
C ILE A 247 20.38 -7.60 19.49
N GLY A 248 19.58 -8.54 20.02
CA GLY A 248 19.55 -8.84 21.45
C GLY A 248 20.89 -9.33 22.01
N ASN A 249 21.59 -10.18 21.24
CA ASN A 249 22.90 -10.71 21.61
C ASN A 249 24.04 -9.69 21.46
N MET A 250 23.98 -8.82 20.45
CA MET A 250 25.02 -7.83 20.18
C MET A 250 24.91 -6.58 21.05
N ILE A 251 23.68 -6.19 21.42
CA ILE A 251 23.43 -4.99 22.21
C ILE A 251 22.95 -5.38 23.61
N LEU A 252 21.66 -5.71 23.75
CA LEU A 252 20.98 -6.09 24.98
C LEU A 252 19.69 -6.84 24.61
N PRO A 253 19.28 -7.90 25.33
CA PRO A 253 18.08 -8.67 25.01
C PRO A 253 16.80 -7.81 24.89
N SER A 254 16.67 -6.78 25.72
CA SER A 254 15.54 -5.85 25.70
C SER A 254 15.44 -5.03 24.40
N ILE A 255 16.57 -4.72 23.76
CA ILE A 255 16.61 -3.98 22.49
C ILE A 255 16.15 -4.87 21.34
N GLY A 256 16.55 -6.16 21.35
CA GLY A 256 16.05 -7.15 20.40
C GLY A 256 14.54 -7.33 20.50
N VAL A 257 14.00 -7.46 21.71
CA VAL A 257 12.55 -7.53 21.95
C VAL A 257 11.85 -6.24 21.49
N LEU A 258 12.39 -5.07 21.84
CA LEU A 258 11.85 -3.78 21.41
C LEU A 258 11.78 -3.68 19.89
N PHE A 259 12.82 -4.13 19.18
CA PHE A 259 12.84 -4.18 17.73
C PHE A 259 11.70 -5.03 17.16
N LEU A 260 11.51 -6.25 17.67
CA LEU A 260 10.42 -7.11 17.22
C LEU A 260 9.04 -6.51 17.51
N VAL A 261 8.86 -5.86 18.66
CA VAL A 261 7.61 -5.16 18.99
C VAL A 261 7.34 -4.01 18.03
N VAL A 262 8.36 -3.18 17.73
CA VAL A 262 8.24 -2.08 16.77
C VAL A 262 7.87 -2.60 15.38
N VAL A 263 8.55 -3.64 14.90
CA VAL A 263 8.22 -4.30 13.62
C VAL A 263 6.79 -4.82 13.60
N ALA A 264 6.36 -5.54 14.66
CA ALA A 264 5.01 -6.09 14.74
C ALA A 264 3.96 -4.97 14.68
N ILE A 265 4.17 -3.86 15.40
CA ILE A 265 3.28 -2.69 15.38
C ILE A 265 3.25 -2.02 13.99
N MET A 266 4.40 -1.86 13.33
CA MET A 266 4.48 -1.29 11.98
C MET A 266 3.71 -2.14 10.95
N LEU A 267 3.87 -3.46 10.99
CA LEU A 267 3.15 -4.38 10.11
C LEU A 267 1.64 -4.38 10.41
N PHE A 268 1.26 -4.36 11.70
CA PHE A 268 -0.14 -4.26 12.10
C PHE A 268 -0.79 -2.97 11.57
N GLN A 269 -0.12 -1.83 11.76
CA GLN A 269 -0.60 -0.54 11.25
C GLN A 269 -0.67 -0.53 9.72
N THR A 270 0.27 -1.19 9.03
CA THR A 270 0.24 -1.33 7.57
C THR A 270 -1.02 -2.09 7.13
N GLN A 271 -1.33 -3.25 7.73
CA GLN A 271 -2.57 -3.98 7.40
C GLN A 271 -3.81 -3.13 7.67
N LEU A 272 -3.83 -2.42 8.79
CA LEU A 272 -4.96 -1.59 9.17
C LEU A 272 -5.20 -0.48 8.12
N GLY A 273 -4.15 0.21 7.66
CA GLY A 273 -4.24 1.19 6.59
C GLY A 273 -4.66 0.60 5.23
N VAL A 274 -4.21 -0.61 4.92
CA VAL A 274 -4.62 -1.36 3.71
C VAL A 274 -6.12 -1.66 3.75
N ILE A 275 -6.65 -2.19 4.86
CA ILE A 275 -8.08 -2.52 4.98
C ILE A 275 -8.95 -1.26 4.88
N ASP A 276 -8.54 -0.14 5.49
CA ASP A 276 -9.25 1.14 5.33
C ASP A 276 -9.29 1.60 3.87
N SER A 277 -8.12 1.69 3.23
CA SER A 277 -7.97 2.18 1.86
C SER A 277 -8.77 1.34 0.85
N THR A 278 -8.63 0.01 0.93
CA THR A 278 -9.33 -0.93 0.05
C THR A 278 -10.84 -0.90 0.24
N SER A 279 -11.31 -0.77 1.49
CA SER A 279 -12.74 -0.64 1.78
C SER A 279 -13.31 0.66 1.24
N ARG A 280 -12.55 1.78 1.27
CA ARG A 280 -12.95 3.05 0.61
C ARG A 280 -13.06 2.88 -0.91
N ILE A 281 -12.06 2.28 -1.55
CA ILE A 281 -12.07 2.02 -2.99
C ILE A 281 -13.29 1.20 -3.39
N MET A 282 -13.53 0.08 -2.71
CA MET A 282 -14.64 -0.82 -3.02
C MET A 282 -16.00 -0.16 -2.75
N ALA A 283 -16.13 0.57 -1.64
CA ALA A 283 -17.37 1.27 -1.29
C ALA A 283 -17.71 2.38 -2.29
N GLU A 284 -16.73 3.17 -2.72
CA GLU A 284 -16.96 4.22 -3.71
C GLU A 284 -17.35 3.63 -5.07
N ASN A 285 -16.65 2.61 -5.55
CA ASN A 285 -17.00 1.94 -6.82
C ASN A 285 -18.39 1.29 -6.76
N PHE A 286 -18.76 0.70 -5.62
CA PHE A 286 -20.10 0.17 -5.41
C PHE A 286 -21.16 1.28 -5.41
N ALA A 287 -20.87 2.41 -4.77
CA ALA A 287 -21.77 3.56 -4.75
C ALA A 287 -21.97 4.16 -6.15
N ILE A 288 -20.89 4.36 -6.91
CA ILE A 288 -20.93 4.82 -8.31
C ILE A 288 -21.85 3.92 -9.13
N ARG A 289 -21.71 2.59 -8.99
CA ARG A 289 -22.54 1.64 -9.71
C ARG A 289 -24.00 1.67 -9.28
N LYS A 290 -24.28 1.78 -7.97
CA LYS A 290 -25.64 1.81 -7.43
C LYS A 290 -26.40 3.05 -7.90
N LEU A 291 -25.71 4.18 -8.03
CA LEU A 291 -26.27 5.40 -8.57
C LEU A 291 -26.26 5.45 -10.10
N ASP A 292 -25.77 4.41 -10.79
CA ASP A 292 -25.53 4.38 -12.25
C ASP A 292 -24.77 5.62 -12.78
N GLY A 293 -23.89 6.18 -11.95
CA GLY A 293 -23.18 7.43 -12.26
C GLY A 293 -24.06 8.68 -12.30
N GLN A 294 -25.25 8.66 -11.72
CA GLN A 294 -26.00 9.88 -11.42
C GLN A 294 -25.16 10.79 -10.52
N GLU A 295 -25.23 12.09 -10.79
CA GLU A 295 -24.45 13.11 -10.07
C GLU A 295 -24.80 13.16 -8.59
N LYS A 296 -26.08 12.88 -8.26
CA LYS A 296 -26.64 12.93 -6.92
C LYS A 296 -27.49 11.70 -6.64
N GLY A 297 -27.43 11.22 -5.40
CA GLY A 297 -28.35 10.19 -4.95
C GLY A 297 -28.19 9.87 -3.47
N LYS A 298 -29.20 9.22 -2.91
CA LYS A 298 -29.21 8.80 -1.51
C LYS A 298 -28.53 7.44 -1.35
N ILE A 299 -27.43 7.39 -0.61
CA ILE A 299 -26.75 6.14 -0.30
C ILE A 299 -26.13 6.16 1.10
N ASN A 300 -26.18 5.02 1.77
CA ASN A 300 -25.45 4.83 3.02
C ASN A 300 -24.04 4.30 2.72
N LEU A 301 -23.11 5.21 2.43
CA LEU A 301 -21.72 4.86 2.10
C LEU A 301 -21.01 4.17 3.28
N SER A 302 -21.38 4.52 4.52
CA SER A 302 -20.86 3.95 5.77
C SER A 302 -21.11 2.45 5.86
N ARG A 303 -22.37 2.04 5.63
CA ARG A 303 -22.79 0.65 5.68
C ARG A 303 -22.06 -0.17 4.62
N ILE A 304 -21.89 0.39 3.42
CA ILE A 304 -21.15 -0.25 2.33
C ILE A 304 -19.68 -0.40 2.73
N TYR A 305 -19.04 0.67 3.22
CA TYR A 305 -17.66 0.63 3.72
C TYR A 305 -17.47 -0.46 4.79
N TYR A 306 -18.30 -0.48 5.84
CA TYR A 306 -18.18 -1.49 6.90
C TYR A 306 -18.41 -2.91 6.39
N SER A 307 -19.33 -3.11 5.43
CA SER A 307 -19.53 -4.42 4.81
C SER A 307 -18.26 -4.92 4.12
N PHE A 308 -17.51 -4.05 3.45
CA PHE A 308 -16.23 -4.42 2.82
C PHE A 308 -15.10 -4.61 3.83
N VAL A 309 -15.05 -3.82 4.91
CA VAL A 309 -14.12 -4.06 6.03
C VAL A 309 -14.30 -5.47 6.59
N TRP A 310 -15.54 -5.81 6.96
CA TRP A 310 -15.83 -7.11 7.57
C TRP A 310 -15.75 -8.26 6.57
N ALA A 311 -16.07 -8.06 5.29
CA ALA A 311 -15.88 -9.08 4.26
C ALA A 311 -14.41 -9.49 4.12
N GLN A 312 -13.48 -8.52 4.11
CA GLN A 312 -12.04 -8.79 4.07
C GLN A 312 -11.55 -9.51 5.34
N ILE A 313 -12.05 -9.10 6.51
CA ILE A 313 -11.71 -9.74 7.79
C ILE A 313 -12.20 -11.18 7.84
N VAL A 314 -13.46 -11.43 7.49
CA VAL A 314 -14.04 -12.79 7.46
C VAL A 314 -13.29 -13.66 6.48
N PHE A 315 -12.95 -13.14 5.29
CA PHE A 315 -12.14 -13.87 4.32
C PHE A 315 -10.75 -14.23 4.87
N GLY A 316 -10.05 -13.28 5.49
CA GLY A 316 -8.75 -13.52 6.11
C GLY A 316 -8.82 -14.54 7.25
N ILE A 317 -9.83 -14.46 8.11
CA ILE A 317 -10.08 -15.45 9.17
C ILE A 317 -10.35 -16.83 8.57
N ALA A 318 -11.16 -16.93 7.52
CA ALA A 318 -11.44 -18.19 6.85
C ALA A 318 -10.15 -18.83 6.32
N LEU A 319 -9.29 -18.08 5.63
CA LEU A 319 -7.98 -18.58 5.17
C LEU A 319 -7.14 -19.11 6.32
N PHE A 320 -7.06 -18.38 7.43
CA PHE A 320 -6.35 -18.83 8.62
C PHE A 320 -6.94 -20.12 9.20
N LEU A 321 -8.26 -20.23 9.29
CA LEU A 321 -8.95 -21.43 9.76
C LEU A 321 -8.65 -22.65 8.88
N PHE A 322 -8.57 -22.47 7.56
CA PHE A 322 -8.15 -23.49 6.58
C PHE A 322 -6.63 -23.73 6.51
N ASN A 323 -5.87 -23.19 7.46
CA ASN A 323 -4.40 -23.33 7.56
C ASN A 323 -3.62 -22.70 6.39
N VAL A 324 -4.20 -21.69 5.74
CA VAL A 324 -3.54 -20.85 4.73
C VAL A 324 -3.12 -19.55 5.40
N TYR A 325 -1.95 -19.54 6.06
CA TYR A 325 -1.48 -18.42 6.86
C TYR A 325 0.03 -18.11 6.72
N GLU A 326 0.73 -18.76 5.79
CA GLU A 326 2.16 -18.50 5.58
C GLU A 326 2.35 -17.08 5.01
N PRO A 327 3.07 -16.17 5.72
CA PRO A 327 3.09 -14.76 5.36
C PRO A 327 3.67 -14.46 3.98
N LYS A 328 4.79 -15.09 3.61
CA LYS A 328 5.48 -14.80 2.33
C LYS A 328 4.62 -15.16 1.15
N THR A 329 3.97 -16.31 1.18
CA THR A 329 3.10 -16.84 0.13
C THR A 329 1.91 -15.92 -0.07
N LEU A 330 1.26 -15.52 1.03
CA LEU A 330 0.12 -14.58 0.97
C LEU A 330 0.55 -13.21 0.41
N ILE A 331 1.69 -12.67 0.84
CA ILE A 331 2.23 -11.39 0.35
C ILE A 331 2.60 -11.48 -1.13
N VAL A 332 3.31 -12.53 -1.55
CA VAL A 332 3.73 -12.72 -2.95
C VAL A 332 2.52 -12.90 -3.87
N LEU A 333 1.53 -13.70 -3.45
CA LEU A 333 0.30 -13.88 -4.22
C LEU A 333 -0.47 -12.56 -4.38
N GLY A 334 -0.62 -11.81 -3.29
CA GLY A 334 -1.23 -10.47 -3.32
C GLY A 334 -0.47 -9.52 -4.25
N ALA A 335 0.86 -9.54 -4.21
CA ALA A 335 1.69 -8.68 -5.04
C ALA A 335 1.54 -8.95 -6.54
N VAL A 336 1.47 -10.23 -6.93
CA VAL A 336 1.22 -10.65 -8.31
C VAL A 336 -0.13 -10.16 -8.80
N ILE A 337 -1.20 -10.35 -8.03
CA ILE A 337 -2.55 -9.88 -8.39
C ILE A 337 -2.55 -8.35 -8.51
N ASN A 338 -1.89 -7.66 -7.58
CA ASN A 338 -1.79 -6.21 -7.57
C ASN A 338 -0.98 -5.66 -8.74
N ALA A 339 0.05 -6.35 -9.20
CA ALA A 339 0.77 -5.95 -10.40
C ALA A 339 -0.09 -6.00 -11.66
N PHE A 340 -0.97 -7.00 -11.77
CA PHE A 340 -1.95 -7.05 -12.85
C PHE A 340 -2.99 -5.92 -12.72
N ALA A 341 -3.45 -5.62 -11.50
CA ALA A 341 -4.28 -4.45 -11.24
C ALA A 341 -3.58 -3.13 -11.67
N MET A 342 -2.27 -3.02 -11.42
CA MET A 342 -1.47 -1.87 -11.84
C MET A 342 -1.40 -1.70 -13.35
N PHE A 343 -1.15 -2.80 -14.08
CA PHE A 343 -1.18 -2.80 -15.53
C PHE A 343 -2.49 -2.21 -16.06
N VAL A 344 -3.63 -2.72 -15.57
CA VAL A 344 -4.96 -2.26 -16.03
C VAL A 344 -5.22 -0.80 -15.64
N HIS A 345 -4.99 -0.43 -14.37
CA HIS A 345 -5.34 0.92 -13.94
C HIS A 345 -4.42 1.99 -14.54
N LEU A 346 -3.16 1.68 -14.86
CA LEU A 346 -2.27 2.61 -15.54
C LEU A 346 -2.80 2.97 -16.94
N ALA A 347 -3.31 1.99 -17.69
CA ALA A 347 -3.97 2.24 -18.96
C ALA A 347 -5.22 3.12 -18.79
N LEU A 348 -6.12 2.75 -17.86
CA LEU A 348 -7.37 3.48 -17.63
C LEU A 348 -7.13 4.92 -17.18
N VAL A 349 -6.19 5.15 -16.27
CA VAL A 349 -5.83 6.49 -15.78
C VAL A 349 -5.15 7.31 -16.87
N SER A 350 -4.27 6.71 -17.67
CA SER A 350 -3.65 7.38 -18.82
C SER A 350 -4.71 7.80 -19.85
N TRP A 351 -5.67 6.92 -20.13
CA TRP A 351 -6.78 7.21 -21.03
C TRP A 351 -7.70 8.31 -20.48
N LEU A 352 -8.04 8.26 -19.19
CA LEU A 352 -8.80 9.31 -18.50
C LEU A 352 -8.11 10.67 -18.61
N ASN A 353 -6.83 10.73 -18.27
CA ASN A 353 -6.06 11.97 -18.32
C ASN A 353 -5.97 12.53 -19.74
N HIS A 354 -5.91 11.66 -20.75
CA HIS A 354 -5.87 12.10 -22.14
C HIS A 354 -7.22 12.60 -22.64
N LYS A 355 -8.33 11.93 -22.29
CA LYS A 355 -9.65 12.22 -22.85
C LYS A 355 -10.39 13.31 -22.09
N SER A 356 -10.34 13.30 -20.76
CA SER A 356 -11.21 14.13 -19.93
C SER A 356 -10.57 15.42 -19.41
N LEU A 357 -9.23 15.51 -19.37
CA LEU A 357 -8.55 16.73 -18.92
C LEU A 357 -8.27 17.70 -20.08
N PRO A 358 -8.45 19.02 -19.88
CA PRO A 358 -7.95 20.04 -20.78
C PRO A 358 -6.44 19.92 -20.99
N LYS A 359 -5.94 20.23 -22.20
CA LYS A 359 -4.52 20.02 -22.58
C LYS A 359 -3.52 20.62 -21.59
N VAL A 360 -3.85 21.78 -20.99
CA VAL A 360 -3.02 22.51 -20.02
C VAL A 360 -2.82 21.75 -18.72
N PHE A 361 -3.77 20.90 -18.31
CA PHE A 361 -3.72 20.12 -17.07
C PHE A 361 -3.23 18.67 -17.29
N ARG A 362 -2.92 18.28 -18.54
CA ARG A 362 -2.46 16.92 -18.84
C ARG A 362 -1.01 16.71 -18.36
N PRO A 363 -0.63 15.46 -18.07
CA PRO A 363 0.78 15.12 -17.84
C PRO A 363 1.67 15.52 -19.03
N GLY A 364 2.85 16.05 -18.74
CA GLY A 364 3.87 16.35 -19.75
C GLY A 364 4.42 15.09 -20.43
N LEU A 365 5.15 15.27 -21.54
CA LEU A 365 5.65 14.16 -22.38
C LEU A 365 6.51 13.15 -21.58
N ILE A 366 7.44 13.63 -20.77
CA ILE A 366 8.31 12.79 -19.93
C ILE A 366 7.49 11.87 -19.02
N ARG A 367 6.46 12.41 -18.35
CA ARG A 367 5.59 11.61 -17.47
C ARG A 367 4.80 10.57 -18.26
N LYS A 368 4.34 10.89 -19.47
CA LYS A 368 3.66 9.92 -20.34
C LYS A 368 4.60 8.78 -20.75
N ILE A 369 5.85 9.09 -21.10
CA ILE A 369 6.86 8.08 -21.43
C ILE A 369 7.11 7.17 -20.22
N ILE A 370 7.32 7.74 -19.03
CA ILE A 370 7.53 6.96 -17.80
C ILE A 370 6.32 6.06 -17.52
N ILE A 371 5.09 6.58 -17.59
CA ILE A 371 3.86 5.79 -17.43
C ILE A 371 3.80 4.65 -18.47
N GLY A 372 4.20 4.92 -19.71
CA GLY A 372 4.27 3.93 -20.78
C GLY A 372 5.28 2.80 -20.47
N VAL A 373 6.47 3.15 -19.99
CA VAL A 373 7.48 2.16 -19.58
C VAL A 373 6.96 1.30 -18.43
N ILE A 374 6.37 1.93 -17.40
CA ILE A 374 5.81 1.22 -16.25
C ILE A 374 4.65 0.30 -16.69
N PHE A 375 3.81 0.75 -17.61
CA PHE A 375 2.73 -0.06 -18.19
C PHE A 375 3.27 -1.29 -18.91
N VAL A 376 4.27 -1.13 -19.79
CA VAL A 376 4.90 -2.25 -20.49
C VAL A 376 5.55 -3.21 -19.49
N PHE A 377 6.26 -2.69 -18.49
CA PHE A 377 6.90 -3.51 -17.46
C PHE A 377 5.88 -4.38 -16.70
N PHE A 378 4.80 -3.80 -16.17
CA PHE A 378 3.79 -4.58 -15.45
C PHE A 378 3.00 -5.53 -16.36
N GLY A 379 2.84 -5.18 -17.64
CA GLY A 379 2.26 -6.07 -18.65
C GLY A 379 3.12 -7.30 -18.88
N VAL A 380 4.42 -7.11 -19.13
CA VAL A 380 5.40 -8.20 -19.28
C VAL A 380 5.49 -9.03 -18.01
N PHE A 381 5.56 -8.40 -16.84
CA PHE A 381 5.57 -9.11 -15.55
C PHE A 381 4.34 -10.01 -15.41
N SER A 382 3.14 -9.47 -15.67
CA SER A 382 1.89 -10.23 -15.55
C SER A 382 1.88 -11.43 -16.50
N LEU A 383 2.37 -11.26 -17.73
CA LEU A 383 2.47 -12.35 -18.72
C LEU A 383 3.46 -13.44 -18.29
N ILE A 384 4.63 -13.06 -17.77
CA ILE A 384 5.65 -14.01 -17.29
C ILE A 384 5.09 -14.84 -16.13
N VAL A 385 4.42 -14.22 -15.16
CA VAL A 385 3.87 -14.95 -14.02
C VAL A 385 2.72 -15.86 -14.43
N LEU A 386 1.85 -15.41 -15.35
CA LEU A 386 0.81 -16.26 -15.89
C LEU A 386 1.40 -17.46 -16.63
N TRP A 387 2.48 -17.26 -17.40
CA TRP A 387 3.18 -18.34 -18.09
C TRP A 387 3.74 -19.37 -17.09
N ASP A 388 4.52 -18.92 -16.11
CA ASP A 388 5.15 -19.76 -15.06
C ASP A 388 4.15 -20.55 -14.20
N LYS A 389 2.90 -20.07 -14.09
CA LYS A 389 1.85 -20.72 -13.29
C LYS A 389 0.93 -21.64 -14.09
N VAL A 390 0.83 -21.44 -15.40
CA VAL A 390 -0.07 -22.19 -16.27
C VAL A 390 0.66 -23.30 -17.03
N PHE A 391 1.92 -23.08 -17.40
CA PHE A 391 2.79 -24.01 -18.12
C PHE A 391 4.01 -24.35 -17.28
#